data_AF-A0AA51G8B8-F1
#
_entry.id   AF-A0AA51G8B8-F1
#
_cell.length_a   1.000
_cell.length_b   1.000
_cell.length_c   1.000
_cell.angle_alpha   90.00
_cell.angle_beta   90.00
_cell.angle_gamma   90.00
#
_symmetry.space_group_name_H-M   'P 1'
#
loop_
_entity.id
_entity.type
_entity.pdbx_description
1 polymer ?
#
loop_
_entity_poly.entity_id
_entity_poly.type
_entity_poly.pdbx_seq_one_letter_code
_entity_poly.pdbx_strand_id
1 'polypeptide(L)' 'RAPIKCNTNLRLQHVSTKKNLHSHYFSSPLSGNQEVSCYGDENGDGDTGDNWTVVCNNDYWRRDTPVKFRHV' A
#
# COMPACT_ATOMS: atom_id res chain seq x y z
N ARG A 1 -16.52 -6.74 -9.32
CA ARG A 1 -15.12 -6.41 -8.94
C ARG A 1 -14.35 -6.14 -10.21
N ALA A 2 -13.73 -4.97 -10.36
CA ALA A 2 -12.90 -4.63 -11.50
C ALA A 2 -11.44 -5.05 -11.26
N PRO A 3 -10.68 -5.43 -12.31
CA PRO A 3 -9.25 -5.68 -12.17
C PRO A 3 -8.51 -4.39 -11.81
N ILE A 4 -7.46 -4.50 -11.00
CA ILE A 4 -6.61 -3.36 -10.61
C ILE A 4 -5.55 -3.19 -11.69
N LYS A 5 -5.50 -2.01 -12.32
CA LYS A 5 -4.51 -1.69 -13.36
C LYS A 5 -3.14 -1.45 -12.70
N CYS A 6 -2.07 -1.90 -13.34
CA CYS A 6 -0.72 -1.59 -12.85
C CYS A 6 -0.44 -0.09 -12.93
N ASN A 7 0.39 0.42 -12.02
CA ASN A 7 0.75 1.83 -11.83
C ASN A 7 -0.41 2.73 -11.40
N THR A 8 -1.48 2.18 -10.84
CA THR A 8 -2.54 2.97 -10.19
C THR A 8 -2.35 3.06 -8.69
N ASN A 9 -2.90 4.13 -8.10
CA ASN A 9 -2.90 4.33 -6.66
C ASN A 9 -4.05 3.56 -6.00
N LEU A 10 -3.75 2.93 -4.88
CA LEU A 10 -4.69 2.18 -4.06
C LEU A 10 -4.38 2.37 -2.57
N ARG A 11 -5.33 1.96 -1.72
CA ARG A 11 -5.15 1.87 -0.27
C ARG A 11 -5.35 0.42 0.17
N LEU A 12 -4.53 -0.04 1.11
CA LEU A 12 -4.60 -1.39 1.65
C LEU A 12 -5.14 -1.32 3.07
N GLN A 13 -6.41 -1.68 3.24
CA GLN A 13 -7.06 -1.69 4.56
C GLN A 13 -7.07 -3.11 5.14
N HIS A 14 -6.65 -3.24 6.40
CA HIS A 14 -6.75 -4.47 7.16
C HIS A 14 -8.21 -4.74 7.54
N VAL A 15 -8.73 -5.90 7.14
CA VAL A 15 -10.17 -6.20 7.19
C VAL A 15 -10.74 -6.17 8.60
N SER A 16 -9.99 -6.68 9.60
CA SER A 16 -10.45 -6.82 10.98
C SER A 16 -10.36 -5.53 11.79
N THR A 17 -9.28 -4.76 11.62
CA THR A 17 -9.02 -3.56 12.44
C THR A 17 -9.38 -2.26 11.73
N LYS A 18 -9.69 -2.30 10.44
CA LYS A 18 -9.97 -1.13 9.57
C LYS A 18 -8.80 -0.16 9.39
N LYS A 19 -7.62 -0.49 9.92
CA LYS A 19 -6.39 0.28 9.76
C LYS A 19 -5.81 0.14 8.35
N ASN A 20 -5.23 1.22 7.83
CA ASN A 20 -4.55 1.26 6.55
C ASN A 20 -3.06 0.93 6.70
N LEU A 21 -2.49 0.29 5.68
CA LEU A 21 -1.05 0.21 5.51
C LEU A 21 -0.51 1.61 5.22
N HIS A 22 0.40 2.09 6.05
CA HIS A 22 0.84 3.48 6.05
C HIS A 22 2.35 3.59 6.11
N SER A 23 2.94 4.32 5.16
CA SER A 23 4.38 4.59 5.11
C SER A 23 4.76 5.85 5.87
N HIS A 24 5.90 5.79 6.55
CA HIS A 24 6.51 6.94 7.21
C HIS A 24 7.68 7.49 6.38
N TYR A 25 7.98 8.77 6.55
CA TYR A 25 9.16 9.40 5.96
C TYR A 25 10.44 9.07 6.75
N PHE A 26 10.61 7.79 7.11
CA PHE A 26 11.78 7.27 7.80
C PHE A 26 12.27 6.03 7.06
N SER A 27 13.57 5.99 6.80
CA SER A 27 14.21 4.83 6.18
C SER A 27 14.53 3.80 7.23
N SER A 28 14.10 2.56 6.99
CA SER A 28 14.45 1.39 7.77
C SER A 28 15.97 1.20 7.77
N PRO A 29 16.63 1.14 8.94
CA PRO A 29 18.08 0.97 9.02
C PRO A 29 18.55 -0.40 8.51
N LEU A 30 17.64 -1.39 8.42
CA LEU A 30 17.96 -2.76 8.00
C LEU A 30 17.77 -2.98 6.50
N SER A 31 16.73 -2.38 5.91
CA SER A 31 16.35 -2.66 4.52
C SER A 31 16.56 -1.47 3.56
N GLY A 32 16.76 -0.27 4.08
CA GLY A 32 16.79 0.96 3.28
C GLY A 32 15.44 1.36 2.66
N ASN A 33 14.38 0.57 2.85
CA ASN A 33 13.02 0.94 2.45
C ASN A 33 12.38 1.87 3.49
N GLN A 34 11.27 2.50 3.15
CA GLN A 34 10.48 3.25 4.13
C GLN A 34 9.91 2.33 5.21
N GLU A 35 9.82 2.86 6.43
CA GLU A 35 9.09 2.21 7.52
C GLU A 35 7.59 2.22 7.23
N VAL A 36 6.92 1.11 7.57
CA VAL A 36 5.50 0.91 7.30
C VAL A 36 4.81 0.43 8.56
N SER A 37 3.62 0.97 8.83
CA SER A 37 2.83 0.69 10.02
C SER A 37 1.35 0.46 9.66
N CYS A 38 0.56 -0.01 10.63
CA CYS A 38 -0.90 0.00 10.52
C CYS A 38 -1.42 1.28 11.18
N TYR A 39 -1.86 2.24 10.38
CA TYR A 39 -2.35 3.55 10.82
C TYR A 39 -3.86 3.71 10.55
N GLY A 40 -4.46 4.73 11.15
CA GLY A 40 -5.87 5.05 10.98
C GLY A 40 -6.77 4.59 12.12
N ASP A 41 -7.96 5.18 12.15
CA ASP A 41 -9.00 4.91 13.13
C ASP A 41 -9.90 3.73 12.70
N GLU A 42 -10.95 3.47 13.47
CA GLU A 42 -11.91 2.38 13.22
C GLU A 42 -12.76 2.63 11.95
N ASN A 43 -12.75 3.86 11.42
CA ASN A 43 -13.45 4.26 10.20
C ASN A 43 -12.55 4.15 8.95
N GLY A 44 -11.24 3.92 9.13
CA GLY A 44 -10.28 3.88 8.03
C GLY A 44 -9.87 5.28 7.54
N ASP A 45 -10.08 6.30 8.36
CA ASP A 45 -9.60 7.65 8.10
C ASP A 45 -8.11 7.71 8.43
N GLY A 46 -7.31 8.04 7.41
CA GLY A 46 -5.89 8.30 7.52
C GLY A 46 -5.49 9.40 6.55
N ASP A 47 -4.20 9.52 6.27
CA ASP A 47 -3.65 10.65 5.50
C ASP A 47 -3.01 10.22 4.16
N THR A 48 -2.16 11.07 3.59
CA THR A 48 -1.45 10.82 2.34
C THR A 48 -0.52 9.60 2.38
N GLY A 49 -0.03 9.23 3.56
CA GLY A 49 0.79 8.05 3.86
C GLY A 49 0.13 6.71 3.57
N ASP A 50 -1.20 6.70 3.39
CA ASP A 50 -1.97 5.50 3.10
C ASP A 50 -2.02 5.15 1.60
N ASN A 51 -1.56 6.05 0.73
CA ASN A 51 -1.63 5.86 -0.71
C ASN A 51 -0.40 5.11 -1.24
N TRP A 52 -0.66 4.05 -2.00
CA TRP A 52 0.36 3.20 -2.61
C TRP A 52 0.13 3.06 -4.10
N THR A 53 1.16 3.29 -4.90
CA THR A 53 1.19 2.88 -6.31
C THR A 53 1.50 1.39 -6.40
N VAL A 54 0.63 0.62 -7.05
CA VAL A 54 0.91 -0.79 -7.35
C VAL A 54 1.83 -0.86 -8.57
N VAL A 55 3.03 -1.41 -8.41
CA VAL A 55 4.01 -1.58 -9.47
C VAL A 55 4.04 -3.04 -9.84
N CYS A 56 3.66 -3.33 -11.08
CA CYS A 56 3.64 -4.68 -11.64
C CYS A 56 3.96 -4.66 -13.14
N ASN A 57 4.45 -5.78 -13.64
CA ASN A 57 4.96 -5.90 -15.02
C ASN A 57 3.88 -6.15 -16.08
N ASN A 58 2.64 -6.40 -15.65
CA ASN A 58 1.52 -6.68 -16.54
C ASN A 58 0.64 -5.42 -16.70
N ASP A 59 -0.41 -5.50 -17.52
CA ASP A 59 -1.43 -4.43 -17.57
C ASP A 59 -2.24 -4.32 -16.28
N TYR A 60 -2.43 -5.44 -15.58
CA TYR A 60 -3.24 -5.56 -14.38
C TYR A 60 -2.54 -6.42 -13.32
N TRP A 61 -2.83 -6.14 -12.05
CA TRP A 61 -2.41 -6.98 -10.93
C TRP A 61 -3.07 -8.36 -11.06
N ARG A 62 -2.23 -9.39 -11.20
CA ARG A 62 -2.65 -10.80 -11.25
C ARG A 62 -2.27 -11.52 -9.96
N ARG A 63 -3.10 -12.49 -9.58
CA ARG A 63 -2.77 -13.42 -8.49
C ARG A 63 -1.49 -14.19 -8.85
N ASP A 64 -0.70 -14.53 -7.82
CA ASP A 64 0.52 -15.33 -7.94
C ASP A 64 1.64 -14.70 -8.79
N THR A 65 1.51 -13.40 -9.09
CA THR A 65 2.58 -12.61 -9.73
C THR A 65 3.21 -11.66 -8.72
N PRO A 66 4.54 -11.47 -8.75
CA PRO A 66 5.20 -10.49 -7.91
C PRO A 66 4.66 -9.08 -8.18
N VAL A 67 4.39 -8.35 -7.10
CA VAL A 67 4.02 -6.92 -7.14
C VAL A 67 4.84 -6.15 -6.11
N LYS A 68 5.08 -4.88 -6.38
CA LYS A 68 5.70 -3.96 -5.42
C LYS A 68 4.72 -2.83 -5.11
N PHE A 69 4.66 -2.43 -3.84
CA PHE A 69 3.94 -1.22 -3.45
C PHE A 69 4.96 -0.10 -3.23
N ARG A 70 4.72 1.05 -3.86
CA ARG A 70 5.55 2.24 -3.72
C ARG A 70 4.70 3.35 -3.12
N HIS A 71 5.19 3.98 -2.06
CA HIS A 71 4.56 5.17 -1.52
C HIS A 71 4.52 6.29 -2.58
N VAL A 72 3.46 7.12 -2.54
CA VAL A 72 3.24 8.25 -3.46
C VAL A 72 3.88 9.52 -2.93
#